data_AF-A0A358L255-F1
#
_entry.id   AF-A0A358L255-F1
#
_cell.length_a   1.000
_cell.length_b   1.000
_cell.length_c   1.000
_cell.angle_alpha   90.00
_cell.angle_beta   90.00
_cell.angle_gamma   90.00
#
_symmetry.space_group_name_H-M   'P 1'
#
loop_
_entity.id
_entity.type
_entity.pdbx_description
1 polymer ?
#
loop_
_entity_poly.entity_id
_entity_poly.type
_entity_poly.pdbx_seq_one_letter_code
_entity_poly.pdbx_strand_id
1 'polypeptide(L)' 'MISFAVKRLPLLALLVLAGCSTQPEKKLPERRPADVKAQITRLLPNKVSDRQGWADDIFAAFTSQKLDP' A
#
# COMPACT_ATOMS: atom_id res chain seq x y z
N MET A 1 -21.80 34.77 15.89
CA MET A 1 -21.06 33.61 16.45
C MET A 1 -21.41 32.30 15.75
N ILE A 2 -22.70 31.99 15.54
CA ILE A 2 -23.19 30.73 14.94
C ILE A 2 -22.66 30.51 13.50
N SER A 3 -22.62 31.55 12.66
CA SER A 3 -22.15 31.45 11.27
C SER A 3 -20.65 31.11 11.13
N PHE A 4 -19.83 31.47 12.14
CA PHE A 4 -18.41 31.11 12.15
C PHE A 4 -18.19 29.62 12.47
N ALA A 5 -19.06 29.02 13.28
CA ALA A 5 -19.02 27.59 13.58
C ALA A 5 -19.44 26.75 12.37
N VAL A 6 -20.50 27.18 11.66
CA VAL A 6 -20.98 26.52 10.43
C VAL A 6 -19.93 26.57 9.31
N LYS A 7 -19.21 27.69 9.17
CA LYS A 7 -18.16 27.86 8.16
C LYS A 7 -16.90 27.00 8.41
N ARG A 8 -16.68 26.55 9.64
CA ARG A 8 -15.54 25.71 10.03
C ARG A 8 -15.81 24.21 9.91
N LEU A 9 -17.08 23.81 9.80
CA LEU A 9 -17.48 22.41 9.62
C LEU A 9 -16.85 21.72 8.39
N PRO A 10 -16.81 22.32 7.18
CA PRO A 10 -16.15 21.68 6.03
C PRO A 10 -14.64 21.53 6.22
N LEU A 11 -13.99 22.50 6.88
CA LEU A 11 -12.57 22.43 7.21
C LEU A 11 -12.27 21.27 8.17
N LEU A 12 -13.08 21.11 9.21
CA LEU A 12 -12.96 19.96 10.12
C LEU A 12 -13.17 18.63 9.41
N ALA A 13 -14.18 18.54 8.53
CA ALA A 13 -14.43 17.33 7.75
C ALA A 13 -13.25 16.98 6.83
N LEU A 14 -12.64 17.98 6.17
CA LEU A 14 -11.45 17.78 5.34
C LEU A 14 -10.23 17.34 6.16
N LEU A 15 -10.03 17.89 7.35
CA LEU A 15 -8.94 17.48 8.25
C LEU A 15 -9.10 16.02 8.72
N VAL A 16 -10.33 15.60 9.03
CA VAL A 16 -10.62 14.21 9.41
C VAL A 16 -10.35 13.26 8.24
N LEU A 17 -10.78 13.60 7.03
CA LEU A 17 -10.48 12.81 5.82
C LEU A 17 -8.98 12.70 5.55
N ALA A 18 -8.22 13.79 5.70
CA ALA A 18 -6.77 13.79 5.52
C ALA A 18 -6.08 12.88 6.55
N GLY A 19 -6.60 12.82 7.78
CA GLY A 19 -6.12 11.89 8.81
C GLY A 19 -6.33 10.42 8.44
N CYS A 20 -7.46 10.07 7.80
CA CYS A 20 -7.74 8.69 7.38
C CYS A 20 -6.82 8.19 6.24
N SER A 21 -6.23 9.07 5.44
CA SER A 21 -5.31 8.69 4.36
C SER A 21 -3.83 8.74 4.77
N THR A 22 -3.52 9.25 5.95
CA THR A 22 -2.13 9.42 6.40
C THR A 22 -1.65 8.14 7.07
N GLN A 23 -1.13 7.21 6.26
CA GLN A 23 -0.36 6.07 6.77
C GLN A 23 1.11 6.51 6.88
N PRO A 24 1.72 6.54 8.09
CA PRO A 24 3.17 6.74 8.20
C PRO A 24 3.89 5.61 7.46
N GLU A 25 4.82 5.97 6.58
CA GLU A 25 5.68 5.00 5.90
C GLU A 25 6.49 4.25 6.96
N LYS A 26 6.09 3.02 7.24
CA LYS A 26 6.75 2.17 8.22
C LYS A 26 8.05 1.70 7.58
N LYS A 27 9.17 2.33 7.91
CA LYS A 27 10.51 1.86 7.50
C LYS A 27 10.78 0.48 8.11
N LEU A 28 10.31 -0.57 7.44
CA LEU A 28 10.78 -1.93 7.71
C LEU A 28 12.21 -2.07 7.18
N PRO A 29 13.01 -2.97 7.76
CA PRO A 29 14.28 -3.38 7.16
C PRO A 29 14.05 -3.83 5.71
N GLU A 30 14.99 -3.46 4.83
CA GLU A 30 14.92 -3.87 3.43
C GLU A 30 14.94 -5.39 3.32
N ARG A 31 13.85 -5.98 2.82
CA ARG A 31 13.72 -7.43 2.65
C ARG A 31 14.52 -7.88 1.44
N ARG A 32 15.16 -9.05 1.54
CA ARG A 32 15.88 -9.60 0.38
C ARG A 32 14.88 -9.95 -0.72
N PRO A 33 15.17 -9.65 -2.00
CA PRO A 33 14.25 -9.93 -3.11
C PRO A 33 13.78 -11.39 -3.18
N ALA A 34 14.65 -12.34 -2.84
CA ALA A 34 14.31 -13.76 -2.81
C ALA A 34 13.23 -14.11 -1.77
N ASP A 35 13.27 -13.46 -0.60
CA ASP A 35 12.30 -13.72 0.49
C ASP A 35 10.91 -13.22 0.10
N VAL A 36 10.85 -12.05 -0.57
CA VAL A 36 9.62 -11.44 -1.08
C VAL A 36 9.04 -12.25 -2.23
N LYS A 37 9.85 -12.63 -3.22
CA LYS A 37 9.38 -13.49 -4.33
C LYS A 37 8.85 -14.82 -3.81
N ALA A 38 9.51 -15.44 -2.84
CA ALA A 38 9.01 -16.66 -2.19
C ALA A 38 7.66 -16.43 -1.48
N GLN A 39 7.43 -15.26 -0.87
CA GLN A 39 6.15 -14.88 -0.29
C GLN A 39 5.07 -14.72 -1.37
N ILE A 40 5.35 -14.01 -2.44
CA ILE A 40 4.43 -13.84 -3.57
C ILE A 40 4.06 -15.21 -4.14
N THR A 41 5.04 -16.07 -4.40
CA THR A 41 4.82 -17.44 -4.86
C THR A 41 3.87 -18.19 -3.92
N ARG A 42 4.04 -18.09 -2.59
CA ARG A 42 3.14 -18.73 -1.61
C ARG A 42 1.70 -18.20 -1.65
N LEU A 43 1.52 -16.92 -1.94
CA LEU A 43 0.19 -16.27 -2.00
C LEU A 43 -0.55 -16.56 -3.31
N LEU A 44 0.16 -16.89 -4.40
CA LEU A 44 -0.47 -17.23 -5.66
C LEU A 44 -1.37 -18.48 -5.53
N PRO A 45 -2.53 -18.53 -6.21
CA PRO A 45 -3.37 -19.73 -6.24
C PRO A 45 -2.63 -20.94 -6.83
N ASN A 46 -2.89 -22.13 -6.31
CA ASN A 46 -2.24 -23.37 -6.77
C ASN A 46 -2.48 -23.70 -8.24
N LYS A 47 -3.56 -23.18 -8.84
CA LYS A 47 -3.93 -23.41 -10.24
C LYS A 47 -3.21 -22.51 -11.25
N VAL A 48 -2.39 -21.56 -10.78
CA VAL A 48 -1.58 -20.72 -11.67
C VAL A 48 -0.46 -21.57 -12.27
N SER A 49 -0.39 -21.63 -13.61
CA SER A 49 0.55 -22.52 -14.31
C SER A 49 2.01 -22.16 -14.08
N ASP A 50 2.37 -20.87 -14.19
CA ASP A 50 3.74 -20.39 -13.97
C ASP A 50 3.82 -19.46 -12.75
N ARG A 51 3.79 -20.04 -11.56
CA ARG A 51 3.83 -19.26 -10.31
C ARG A 51 5.14 -18.50 -10.13
N GLN A 52 6.24 -18.99 -10.69
CA GLN A 52 7.54 -18.33 -10.54
C GLN A 52 7.63 -17.11 -11.46
N GLY A 53 7.26 -17.24 -12.73
CA GLY A 53 7.18 -16.11 -13.66
C GLY A 53 6.24 -15.01 -13.15
N TRP A 54 5.07 -15.39 -12.64
CA TRP A 54 4.16 -14.42 -12.01
C TRP A 54 4.75 -13.74 -10.77
N ALA A 55 5.54 -14.44 -9.95
CA ALA A 55 6.19 -13.84 -8.80
C ALA A 55 7.26 -12.81 -9.19
N ASP A 56 7.99 -13.07 -10.28
CA ASP A 56 8.96 -12.12 -10.84
C ASP A 56 8.27 -10.86 -11.39
N ASP A 57 7.19 -11.03 -12.14
CA ASP A 57 6.44 -9.92 -12.73
C ASP A 57 5.77 -9.04 -11.67
N ILE A 58 5.16 -9.65 -10.65
CA ILE A 58 4.55 -8.91 -9.53
C ILE A 58 5.62 -8.14 -8.75
N PHE A 59 6.78 -8.77 -8.49
CA PHE A 59 7.89 -8.09 -7.82
C PHE A 59 8.40 -6.89 -8.64
N ALA A 60 8.53 -7.04 -9.96
CA ALA A 60 8.90 -5.95 -10.87
C ALA A 60 7.85 -4.83 -10.87
N ALA A 61 6.56 -5.17 -10.86
CA ALA A 61 5.47 -4.20 -10.79
C ALA A 61 5.48 -3.42 -9.46
N PHE A 62 5.72 -4.08 -8.33
CA PHE A 62 5.82 -3.40 -7.03
C PHE A 62 7.04 -2.49 -6.96
N THR A 63 8.20 -2.98 -7.44
CA THR A 63 9.43 -2.19 -7.49
C THR A 63 9.28 -0.94 -8.38
N SER A 64 8.70 -1.08 -9.57
CA SER A 64 8.50 0.04 -10.50
C SER A 64 7.50 1.08 -9.98
N GLN A 65 6.48 0.63 -9.22
CA GLN A 65 5.50 1.50 -8.59
C GLN A 65 5.94 2.03 -7.22
N LYS A 66 7.13 1.65 -6.74
CA LYS A 66 7.64 2.00 -5.40
C LYS A 66 6.68 1.57 -4.28
N LEU A 67 6.03 0.43 -4.48
CA LEU A 67 5.21 -0.22 -3.47
C LEU A 67 6.10 -1.16 -2.66
N ASP A 68 5.95 -1.17 -1.33
CA ASP A 68 6.61 -2.16 -0.46
C ASP A 68 5.97 -3.53 -0.72
N PRO A 69 6.75 -4.51 -1.24
CA PRO A 69 6.19 -5.70 -1.88
C PRO A 69 5.73 -6.85 -0.98
#